data_AF-A0A658NFY0-F1
#
_entry.id   AF-A0A658NFY0-F1
#
_cell.length_a   1.000
_cell.length_b   1.000
_cell.length_c   1.000
_cell.angle_alpha   90.00
_cell.angle_beta   90.00
_cell.angle_gamma   90.00
#
_symmetry.space_group_name_H-M   'P 1'
#
loop_
_entity.id
_entity.type
_entity.pdbx_description
1 polymer ?
#
loop_
_entity_poly.entity_id
_entity_poly.type
_entity_poly.pdbx_seq_one_letter_code
_entity_poly.pdbx_strand_id
1 'polypeptide(L)' 'ASTNPGDVVLDPFFGTGTTGAMAKKLQRHYIGIEVEESYVRSARKRLSRYVQLEFNAPIFVTPNPRGLERVPFGALV' A
#
# COMPACT_ATOMS: atom_id res chain seq x y z
N ALA A 1 0.33 -8.40 -4.72
CA ALA A 1 0.86 -7.09 -4.29
C ALA A 1 2.34 -7.01 -4.66
N SER A 2 2.83 -5.87 -5.14
CA SER A 2 4.24 -5.70 -5.56
C SER A 2 5.19 -5.27 -4.43
N THR A 3 4.66 -4.95 -3.25
CA THR A 3 5.41 -4.51 -2.06
C THR A 3 4.80 -5.12 -0.79
N ASN A 4 5.62 -5.23 0.25
CA ASN A 4 5.25 -5.71 1.58
C ASN A 4 5.02 -4.55 2.56
N PRO A 5 4.35 -4.78 3.69
CA PRO A 5 4.37 -3.85 4.82
C PRO A 5 5.81 -3.49 5.21
N GLY A 6 6.07 -2.22 5.51
CA GLY A 6 7.40 -1.67 5.78
C GLY A 6 8.15 -1.16 4.54
N ASP A 7 7.73 -1.54 3.33
CA ASP A 7 8.37 -1.04 2.10
C ASP A 7 8.02 0.43 1.84
N VAL A 8 8.88 1.10 1.07
CA VAL A 8 8.69 2.48 0.62
C VAL A 8 8.11 2.49 -0.80
N VAL A 9 7.02 3.23 -1.00
CA VAL A 9 6.39 3.45 -2.31
C VAL A 9 6.72 4.85 -2.83
N LEU A 10 7.32 4.95 -4.02
CA LEU A 10 7.56 6.23 -4.70
C LEU A 10 6.41 6.53 -5.67
N ASP A 11 5.88 7.74 -5.59
CA ASP A 11 4.88 8.27 -6.53
C ASP A 11 5.33 9.64 -7.07
N PRO A 12 5.76 9.74 -8.33
CA PRO A 12 6.24 10.98 -8.93
C PRO A 12 5.12 11.94 -9.37
N PHE A 13 3.86 11.51 -9.33
CA PHE A 13 2.69 12.30 -9.72
C PHE A 13 1.64 12.25 -8.60
N PHE A 14 2.05 12.72 -7.42
CA PHE A 14 1.33 12.45 -6.19
C PHE A 14 -0.07 13.08 -6.15
N GLY A 15 -0.30 14.17 -6.88
CA GLY A 15 -1.58 14.86 -6.97
C GLY A 15 -2.17 15.13 -5.59
N THR A 16 -3.36 14.60 -5.32
CA THR A 16 -4.05 14.77 -4.02
C THR A 16 -3.63 13.75 -2.94
N GLY A 17 -2.63 12.92 -3.19
CA GLY A 17 -1.99 12.06 -2.19
C GLY A 17 -2.74 10.78 -1.82
N THR A 18 -3.51 10.21 -2.76
CA THR A 18 -4.21 8.93 -2.57
C THR A 18 -3.25 7.76 -2.33
N THR A 19 -2.13 7.74 -3.05
CA THR A 19 -1.07 6.73 -2.88
C THR A 19 -0.52 6.74 -1.47
N GLY A 20 -0.21 7.92 -0.92
CA GLY A 20 0.28 8.03 0.46
C GLY A 20 -0.76 7.66 1.50
N ALA A 21 -2.04 7.97 1.25
CA ALA A 21 -3.12 7.59 2.15
C ALA A 21 -3.28 6.06 2.25
N MET A 22 -3.20 5.36 1.11
CA MET A 22 -3.26 3.90 1.10
C MET A 22 -1.97 3.26 1.65
N ALA A 23 -0.80 3.79 1.30
CA ALA A 23 0.47 3.31 1.85
C ALA A 23 0.47 3.38 3.38
N LYS A 24 0.13 4.54 3.96
CA LYS A 24 0.03 4.71 5.42
C LYS A 24 -1.00 3.77 6.05
N LYS A 25 -2.17 3.61 5.42
CA LYS A 25 -3.23 2.71 5.91
C LYS A 25 -2.79 1.25 5.91
N LEU A 26 -2.00 0.85 4.91
CA LEU A 26 -1.54 -0.51 4.69
C LEU A 26 -0.13 -0.78 5.25
N GLN A 27 0.28 -0.02 6.28
CA GLN A 27 1.56 -0.24 6.98
C GLN A 27 2.78 -0.14 6.04
N ARG A 28 2.75 0.77 5.07
CA ARG A 28 3.84 1.06 4.13
C ARG A 28 4.26 2.52 4.24
N HIS A 29 5.52 2.78 3.92
CA HIS A 29 6.04 4.14 3.79
C HIS A 29 5.83 4.65 2.36
N TYR A 30 5.87 5.96 2.17
CA TYR A 30 5.73 6.56 0.84
C TYR A 30 6.56 7.83 0.68
N ILE A 31 6.92 8.12 -0.56
CA ILE A 31 7.51 9.37 -1.01
C ILE A 31 6.65 9.85 -2.17
N GLY A 32 6.01 11.01 -2.01
CA GLY A 32 5.19 11.63 -3.04
C GLY A 32 5.86 12.90 -3.55
N ILE A 33 5.96 13.04 -4.88
CA ILE A 33 6.45 14.25 -5.55
C ILE A 33 5.29 14.89 -6.30
N GLU A 34 5.10 16.19 -6.13
CA GLU A 34 4.09 16.98 -6.82
C GLU A 34 4.64 18.39 -7.03
N VAL A 35 4.38 18.96 -8.21
CA VAL A 35 4.86 20.30 -8.60
C VAL A 35 3.83 21.38 -8.26
N GLU A 36 2.55 21.04 -8.30
CA GLU A 36 1.46 21.98 -8.04
C GLU A 36 1.24 22.16 -6.53
N GLU A 37 1.61 23.32 -6.00
CA GLU A 37 1.49 23.68 -4.57
C GLU A 37 0.05 23.50 -4.04
N SER A 38 -0.95 23.76 -4.90
CA SER A 38 -2.38 23.58 -4.55
C SER A 38 -2.71 22.11 -4.24
N TYR A 39 -2.13 21.18 -4.99
CA TYR A 39 -2.26 19.75 -4.80
C TYR A 39 -1.45 19.28 -3.59
N VAL A 40 -0.24 19.81 -3.39
CA VAL A 40 0.56 19.52 -2.18
C VAL A 40 -0.20 19.87 -0.90
N ARG A 41 -0.82 21.06 -0.83
CA ARG A 41 -1.63 21.47 0.33
C ARG A 41 -2.84 20.55 0.54
N SER A 42 -3.52 20.20 -0.55
CA SER A 42 -4.68 19.29 -0.51
C SER A 42 -4.28 17.89 -0.04
N ALA A 43 -3.16 17.37 -0.53
CA ALA A 43 -2.59 16.09 -0.15
C ALA A 43 -2.20 16.06 1.32
N ARG A 44 -1.47 17.08 1.82
CA ARG A 44 -1.10 17.19 3.25
C ARG A 44 -2.34 17.21 4.15
N LYS A 45 -3.34 18.03 3.81
CA LYS A 45 -4.62 18.09 4.56
C LYS A 45 -5.32 16.74 4.56
N ARG A 46 -5.36 16.06 3.41
CA ARG A 46 -5.94 14.72 3.29
C ARG A 46 -5.20 13.72 4.18
N LEU A 47 -3.88 13.60 4.02
CA LEU A 47 -3.01 12.67 4.73
C LEU A 47 -3.05 12.83 6.26
N SER A 48 -3.22 14.06 6.75
CA SER A 48 -3.34 14.34 8.19
C SER A 48 -4.52 13.60 8.85
N ARG A 49 -5.58 13.29 8.07
CA ARG A 49 -6.79 12.61 8.55
C ARG A 49 -6.68 11.09 8.54
N TYR A 50 -5.70 10.53 7.83
CA TYR A 50 -5.53 9.08 7.75
C TYR A 50 -4.72 8.59 8.94
N VAL A 51 -5.32 7.67 9.70
CA VAL A 51 -4.66 6.92 10.76
C VAL A 51 -4.17 5.59 10.18
N GLN A 52 -3.01 5.16 10.65
CA GLN A 52 -2.45 3.86 10.32
C GLN A 52 -3.28 2.78 11.04
N LEU A 53 -3.74 1.76 10.30
CA LEU A 53 -4.53 0.67 10.89
C LEU A 53 -3.65 -0.21 11.76
N GLU A 54 -4.24 -0.89 12.74
CA GLU A 54 -3.55 -1.95 13.46
C GLU A 54 -3.08 -3.05 12.51
N PHE A 55 -1.92 -3.64 12.81
CA PHE A 55 -1.32 -4.65 11.95
C PHE A 55 -2.05 -5.99 12.07
N ASN A 56 -2.50 -6.51 10.95
CA ASN A 56 -3.21 -7.78 10.81
C ASN A 56 -2.71 -8.53 9.57
N ALA A 57 -1.82 -9.51 9.78
CA ALA A 57 -1.03 -10.16 8.74
C ALA A 57 -1.82 -10.66 7.50
N PRO A 58 -3.00 -11.32 7.61
CA PRO A 58 -3.76 -11.82 6.47
C PRO A 58 -4.34 -10.69 5.60
N ILE A 59 -4.53 -9.50 6.15
CA ILE A 59 -5.08 -8.33 5.44
C ILE A 59 -3.97 -7.61 4.65
N PHE A 60 -2.76 -7.56 5.20
CA PHE A 60 -1.67 -6.74 4.65
C PHE A 60 -0.65 -7.52 3.81
N VAL A 61 -0.57 -8.85 4.01
CA VAL A 61 0.37 -9.74 3.32
C VAL A 61 -0.42 -10.67 2.41
N THR A 62 -0.23 -10.54 1.10
CA THR A 62 -0.72 -11.54 0.14
C THR A 62 0.36 -12.60 -0.02
N PRO A 63 0.10 -13.88 0.31
CA PRO A 63 1.10 -14.93 0.10
C PRO A 63 1.40 -15.08 -1.40
N ASN A 64 2.66 -15.35 -1.73
CA ASN A 64 3.05 -15.62 -3.11
C ASN A 64 2.55 -17.02 -3.50
N PRO A 65 1.58 -17.15 -4.42
CA PRO A 65 0.99 -18.44 -4.76
C PRO A 65 1.99 -19.41 -5.43
N ARG A 66 3.13 -18.89 -5.94
CA ARG A 66 4.19 -19.71 -6.54
C ARG A 66 5.01 -20.49 -5.51
N GLY A 67 4.98 -20.11 -4.24
CA GLY A 67 5.66 -20.82 -3.14
C GLY A 67 4.78 -21.85 -2.44
N LEU A 68 3.51 -21.95 -2.82
CA LEU A 68 2.58 -22.93 -2.25
C LEU A 68 2.81 -24.31 -2.87
N GLU A 69 2.64 -25.35 -2.06
CA GLU A 69 2.66 -26.72 -2.54
C GLU A 69 1.56 -26.92 -3.59
N ARG A 70 1.94 -27.43 -4.76
CA ARG A 70 0.99 -27.68 -5.85
C ARG A 70 0.25 -28.97 -5.57
N VAL A 71 -0.99 -28.85 -5.14
CA VAL A 71 -1.89 -30.00 -5.00
C VAL A 71 -2.46 -30.33 -6.39
N PRO A 72 -2.21 -31.54 -6.93
CA PRO A 72 -2.84 -31.95 -8.18
C PRO A 72 -4.35 -32.04 -7.98
N PHE A 73 -5.12 -31.57 -8.96
CA PHE A 73 -6.58 -31.51 -8.85
C PHE A 73 -7.22 -32.87 -8.50
N GLY A 74 -6.64 -33.98 -8.95
CA GLY A 74 -7.11 -35.34 -8.63
C GLY A 74 -6.85 -35.81 -7.19
N ALA A 75 -6.14 -35.05 -6.37
CA ALA A 75 -5.97 -35.33 -4.94
C ALA A 75 -7.07 -34.67 -4.08
N LEU A 76 -7.92 -33.83 -4.67
CA LEU A 76 -9.11 -33.27 -4.04
C LEU A 76 -10.26 -34.27 -4.24
N VAL A 77 -10.31 -35.32 -3.42
CA VAL A 77 -11.46 -36.25 -3.34
C VAL A 77 -12.31 -35.88 -2.13
#